data_AF-A0A2K0WAX9-F1
#
_entry.id   AF-A0A2K0WAX9-F1
#
_cell.length_a   1.000
_cell.length_b   1.000
_cell.length_c   1.000
_cell.angle_alpha   90.00
_cell.angle_beta   90.00
_cell.angle_gamma   90.00
#
_symmetry.space_group_name_H-M   'P 1'
#
loop_
_entity.id
_entity.type
_entity.pdbx_description
1 polymer ?
#
loop_
_entity_poly.entity_id
_entity_poly.type
_entity_poly.pdbx_seq_one_letter_code
_entity_poly.pdbx_strand_id
1 'polypeptide(L)'
;MGTLGKARIRKEPLGVVLVIGAWNFPFLLTLQPVIAAITAGCCVIVKPSKLSVASQNLMQDLVGRYLDPEAIRLVTGGPQETTKLLELKFNHIFFTGSTKVAKFVAAAAAKHLTPTVLELGGQGPAIVTAKADLDLAAKRIAYAKFLNTGQICLSVNHVFVDPEVHDAFVKRLHYWTQQFSGGESSHMCKIVNERNFERLSGLLEETSGKVFQASGNEGENMLSPTVVTDVSINDSLLSEELFGPICPVIKATYKDAVRQTNSGPHPLAIYVFSSDRTEINYVLQSTISGGVTINDVLMHYGVPGAPFGGVGDSGQGYYHGKYGFMAFTHQRTILEMPTWMDKLMAFRYPPFDMKNTSNFMVKNNLGFRRGETMEDQVVGGSRS
;
A
#
# COMPACT_ATOMS: atom_id res chain seq x y z
N MET A 1 31.19 23.27 5.49
CA MET A 1 30.41 24.52 5.36
C MET A 1 29.01 24.42 5.98
N GLY A 2 28.26 23.32 5.82
CA GLY A 2 26.88 23.19 6.34
C GLY A 2 26.68 23.30 7.86
N THR A 3 27.76 23.22 8.65
CA THR A 3 27.74 23.36 10.12
C THR A 3 28.24 24.72 10.64
N LEU A 4 28.76 25.59 9.77
CA LEU A 4 29.33 26.89 10.17
C LEU A 4 28.30 28.04 10.13
N GLY A 5 27.20 27.87 9.39
CA GLY A 5 26.00 28.70 9.52
C GLY A 5 24.98 28.05 10.45
N LYS A 6 24.04 28.83 11.00
CA LYS A 6 22.93 28.29 11.82
C LYS A 6 21.90 27.60 10.91
N ALA A 7 22.28 26.47 10.33
CA ALA A 7 21.42 25.66 9.47
C ALA A 7 20.33 24.98 10.31
N ARG A 8 19.07 25.09 9.88
CA ARG A 8 17.94 24.37 10.48
C ARG A 8 16.91 23.98 9.43
N ILE A 9 16.18 22.89 9.66
CA ILE A 9 15.04 22.48 8.84
C ILE A 9 13.77 22.82 9.60
N ARG A 10 12.93 23.69 9.02
CA ARG A 10 11.60 24.02 9.55
C ARG A 10 10.55 23.19 8.81
N LYS A 11 9.65 22.57 9.57
CA LYS A 11 8.50 21.82 9.05
C LYS A 11 7.33 22.78 8.92
N GLU A 12 6.78 22.91 7.72
CA GLU A 12 5.68 23.82 7.41
C GLU A 12 4.54 23.02 6.73
N PRO A 13 3.25 23.28 7.07
CA PRO A 13 2.13 22.62 6.40
C PRO A 13 2.14 22.90 4.90
N LEU A 14 1.70 21.95 4.08
CA LEU A 14 1.60 22.16 2.64
C LEU A 14 0.50 23.17 2.27
N GLY A 15 -0.58 23.26 3.05
CA GLY A 15 -1.70 24.17 2.82
C GLY A 15 -3.04 23.43 2.82
N VAL A 16 -3.83 23.56 1.75
CA VAL A 16 -5.10 22.84 1.59
C VAL A 16 -4.86 21.51 0.90
N VAL A 17 -5.25 20.42 1.53
CA VAL A 17 -5.06 19.06 0.99
C VAL A 17 -6.39 18.37 0.74
N LEU A 18 -6.42 17.54 -0.31
CA LEU A 18 -7.57 16.72 -0.64
C LEU A 18 -7.29 15.27 -0.24
N VAL A 19 -8.16 14.66 0.54
CA VAL A 19 -8.11 13.24 0.91
C VAL A 19 -9.30 12.52 0.29
N ILE A 20 -9.05 11.62 -0.66
CA ILE A 20 -10.07 10.79 -1.31
C ILE A 20 -9.96 9.36 -0.77
N GLY A 21 -10.94 8.96 0.04
CA GLY A 21 -10.98 7.66 0.70
C GLY A 21 -11.63 6.56 -0.14
N ALA A 22 -11.19 5.32 0.10
CA ALA A 22 -11.77 4.11 -0.50
C ALA A 22 -12.98 3.58 0.31
N TRP A 23 -13.68 2.60 -0.24
CA TRP A 23 -14.94 2.08 0.31
C TRP A 23 -14.80 0.86 1.22
N ASN A 24 -13.73 0.08 1.07
CA ASN A 24 -13.59 -1.23 1.70
C ASN A 24 -13.27 -1.13 3.20
N PHE A 25 -12.57 -0.09 3.64
CA PHE A 25 -12.44 0.32 5.04
C PHE A 25 -12.70 1.83 5.14
N PRO A 26 -13.97 2.26 5.05
CA PRO A 26 -14.31 3.64 4.70
C PRO A 26 -13.91 4.65 5.76
N PHE A 27 -13.90 4.26 7.04
CA PHE A 27 -13.40 5.11 8.13
C PHE A 27 -11.87 5.17 8.14
N LEU A 28 -11.22 4.01 8.12
CA LEU A 28 -9.77 3.90 8.23
C LEU A 28 -9.07 4.63 7.08
N LEU A 29 -9.44 4.32 5.83
CA LEU A 29 -8.80 4.85 4.63
C LEU A 29 -9.18 6.29 4.30
N THR A 30 -10.13 6.86 5.04
CA THR A 30 -10.47 8.28 4.94
C THR A 30 -9.85 9.06 6.10
N LEU A 31 -10.08 8.64 7.34
CA LEU A 31 -9.71 9.43 8.52
C LEU A 31 -8.25 9.30 8.92
N GLN A 32 -7.60 8.15 8.69
CA GLN A 32 -6.17 7.99 9.00
C GLN A 32 -5.27 9.00 8.26
N PRO A 33 -5.41 9.20 6.93
CA PRO A 33 -4.69 10.27 6.24
C PRO A 33 -5.14 11.69 6.65
N VAL A 34 -6.42 11.90 7.01
CA VAL A 34 -6.89 13.20 7.55
C VAL A 34 -6.19 13.53 8.87
N ILE A 35 -6.04 12.56 9.78
CA ILE A 35 -5.32 12.74 11.04
C ILE A 35 -3.88 13.18 10.77
N ALA A 36 -3.20 12.54 9.81
CA ALA A 36 -1.83 12.91 9.43
C ALA A 36 -1.76 14.33 8.86
N ALA A 37 -2.71 14.74 8.02
CA ALA A 37 -2.78 16.08 7.45
C ALA A 37 -3.05 17.16 8.51
N ILE A 38 -3.99 16.91 9.45
CA ILE A 38 -4.26 17.81 10.58
C ILE A 38 -3.01 17.95 11.45
N THR A 39 -2.32 16.84 11.73
CA THR A 39 -1.09 16.85 12.54
C THR A 39 0.03 17.67 11.87
N ALA A 40 0.07 17.70 10.54
CA ALA A 40 1.00 18.55 9.78
C ALA A 40 0.59 20.04 9.77
N GLY A 41 -0.64 20.37 10.18
CA GLY A 41 -1.20 21.72 10.19
C GLY A 41 -1.90 22.13 8.90
N CYS A 42 -2.33 21.16 8.08
CA CYS A 42 -3.04 21.42 6.82
C CYS A 42 -4.55 21.65 7.04
N CYS A 43 -5.16 22.47 6.19
CA CYS A 43 -6.61 22.43 5.97
C CYS A 43 -6.94 21.24 5.08
N VAL A 44 -8.11 20.61 5.26
CA VAL A 44 -8.43 19.34 4.61
C VAL A 44 -9.81 19.35 3.99
N ILE A 45 -9.88 19.00 2.71
CA ILE A 45 -11.11 18.55 2.06
C ILE A 45 -11.15 17.03 2.10
N VAL A 46 -12.15 16.49 2.79
CA VAL A 46 -12.38 15.05 2.95
C VAL A 46 -13.40 14.59 1.91
N LYS A 47 -13.06 13.60 1.11
CA LYS A 47 -13.95 13.01 0.11
C LYS A 47 -14.07 11.50 0.36
N PRO A 48 -15.06 11.04 1.15
CA PRO A 48 -15.33 9.62 1.32
C PRO A 48 -15.87 8.99 0.03
N SER A 49 -15.82 7.66 -0.03
CA SER A 49 -16.41 6.91 -1.15
C SER A 49 -17.94 6.85 -1.07
N LYS A 50 -18.60 7.12 -2.20
CA LYS A 50 -20.06 6.98 -2.34
C LYS A 50 -20.57 5.54 -2.25
N LEU A 51 -19.69 4.54 -2.34
CA LEU A 51 -20.08 3.13 -2.26
C LEU A 51 -20.38 2.69 -0.82
N SER A 52 -19.92 3.45 0.18
CA SER A 52 -20.14 3.14 1.61
C SER A 52 -21.08 4.19 2.22
N VAL A 53 -22.33 4.24 1.74
CA VAL A 53 -23.29 5.33 2.01
C VAL A 53 -23.51 5.58 3.50
N ALA A 54 -23.73 4.53 4.30
CA ALA A 54 -23.94 4.68 5.74
C ALA A 54 -22.72 5.33 6.43
N SER A 55 -21.51 4.87 6.10
CA SER A 55 -20.25 5.44 6.63
C SER A 55 -20.04 6.87 6.15
N GLN A 56 -20.33 7.16 4.88
CA GLN A 56 -20.26 8.51 4.32
C GLN A 56 -21.18 9.48 5.08
N ASN A 57 -22.45 9.10 5.27
CA ASN A 57 -23.44 9.94 5.94
C ASN A 57 -23.06 10.19 7.40
N LEU A 58 -22.60 9.14 8.10
CA LEU A 58 -22.12 9.28 9.46
C LEU A 58 -20.87 10.17 9.54
N MET A 59 -19.91 10.02 8.62
CA MET A 59 -18.74 10.90 8.56
C MET A 59 -19.13 12.36 8.27
N GLN A 60 -20.08 12.59 7.35
CA GLN A 60 -20.56 13.95 7.04
C GLN A 60 -21.13 14.64 8.28
N ASP A 61 -21.91 13.91 9.07
CA ASP A 61 -22.49 14.40 10.32
C ASP A 61 -21.42 14.65 11.39
N LEU A 62 -20.54 13.69 11.65
CA LEU A 62 -19.56 13.79 12.73
C LEU A 62 -18.45 14.80 12.42
N VAL A 63 -17.94 14.86 11.18
CA VAL A 63 -16.87 15.81 10.82
C VAL A 63 -17.35 17.25 11.03
N GLY A 64 -18.59 17.58 10.62
CA GLY A 64 -19.14 18.92 10.80
C GLY A 64 -19.43 19.31 12.25
N ARG A 65 -19.63 18.33 13.15
CA ARG A 65 -19.90 18.57 14.58
C ARG A 65 -18.64 18.75 15.42
N TYR A 66 -17.58 18.00 15.11
CA TYR A 66 -16.42 17.88 15.99
C TYR A 66 -15.14 18.56 15.48
N LEU A 67 -15.03 18.80 14.17
CA LEU A 67 -13.84 19.43 13.58
C LEU A 67 -14.12 20.88 13.20
N ASP A 68 -13.05 21.68 13.12
CA ASP A 68 -13.11 23.07 12.70
C ASP A 68 -13.73 23.17 11.29
N PRO A 69 -14.91 23.79 11.13
CA PRO A 69 -15.61 23.83 9.86
C PRO A 69 -14.94 24.77 8.85
N GLU A 70 -14.09 25.71 9.26
CA GLU A 70 -13.34 26.55 8.31
C GLU A 70 -12.12 25.82 7.76
N ALA A 71 -11.47 24.98 8.57
CA ALA A 71 -10.26 24.26 8.18
C ALA A 71 -10.53 22.87 7.58
N ILE A 72 -11.58 22.17 8.03
CA ILE A 72 -11.88 20.78 7.66
C ILE A 72 -13.31 20.68 7.12
N ARG A 73 -13.44 20.36 5.82
CA ARG A 73 -14.74 20.19 5.16
C ARG A 73 -14.84 18.81 4.53
N LEU A 74 -16.00 18.20 4.63
CA LEU A 74 -16.32 16.95 3.93
C LEU A 74 -17.24 17.24 2.75
N VAL A 75 -16.88 16.70 1.58
CA VAL A 75 -17.68 16.79 0.35
C VAL A 75 -18.05 15.39 -0.12
N THR A 76 -19.32 15.20 -0.47
CA THR A 76 -19.85 13.92 -0.95
C THR A 76 -20.14 14.01 -2.44
N GLY A 77 -19.99 12.89 -3.17
CA GLY A 77 -20.31 12.87 -4.59
C GLY A 77 -19.73 11.65 -5.32
N GLY A 78 -20.24 11.43 -6.52
CA GLY A 78 -19.77 10.41 -7.44
C GLY A 78 -18.60 10.85 -8.31
N PRO A 79 -18.38 10.15 -9.44
CA PRO A 79 -17.30 10.46 -10.36
C PRO A 79 -17.37 11.89 -10.91
N GLN A 80 -18.56 12.39 -11.27
CA GLN A 80 -18.73 13.72 -11.85
C GLN A 80 -18.33 14.83 -10.86
N GLU A 81 -18.77 14.74 -9.61
CA GLU A 81 -18.41 15.69 -8.56
C GLU A 81 -16.92 15.59 -8.23
N THR A 82 -16.35 14.38 -8.23
CA THR A 82 -14.92 14.17 -8.00
C THR A 82 -14.08 14.79 -9.12
N THR A 83 -14.50 14.68 -10.38
CA THR A 83 -13.84 15.33 -11.51
C THR A 83 -13.82 16.85 -11.36
N LYS A 84 -14.96 17.47 -11.02
CA LYS A 84 -15.04 18.92 -10.76
C LYS A 84 -14.17 19.33 -9.57
N LEU A 85 -14.18 18.53 -8.50
CA LEU A 85 -13.35 18.78 -7.32
C LEU A 85 -11.87 18.80 -7.69
N LEU A 86 -11.42 17.86 -8.53
CA LEU A 86 -10.03 17.75 -9.00
C LEU A 86 -9.60 18.85 -9.98
N GLU A 87 -10.50 19.71 -10.46
CA GLU A 87 -10.14 20.92 -11.23
C GLU A 87 -9.60 22.03 -10.31
N LEU A 88 -9.95 22.00 -9.03
CA LEU A 88 -9.48 22.96 -8.04
C LEU A 88 -8.00 22.75 -7.69
N LYS A 89 -7.36 23.82 -7.23
CA LYS A 89 -5.96 23.77 -6.81
C LYS A 89 -5.86 23.29 -5.36
N PHE A 90 -5.17 22.17 -5.17
CA PHE A 90 -4.74 21.68 -3.87
C PHE A 90 -3.22 21.75 -3.73
N ASN A 91 -2.74 21.86 -2.50
CA ASN A 91 -1.32 21.78 -2.18
C ASN A 91 -0.83 20.34 -2.06
N HIS A 92 -1.73 19.38 -1.85
CA HIS A 92 -1.46 17.95 -1.87
C HIS A 92 -2.74 17.16 -2.14
N ILE A 93 -2.64 16.03 -2.83
CA ILE A 93 -3.77 15.09 -3.01
C ILE A 93 -3.36 13.70 -2.52
N PHE A 94 -4.08 13.21 -1.52
CA PHE A 94 -3.99 11.84 -1.04
C PHE A 94 -5.16 11.02 -1.61
N PHE A 95 -4.87 9.92 -2.29
CA PHE A 95 -5.87 9.07 -2.90
C PHE A 95 -5.63 7.60 -2.56
N THR A 96 -6.67 6.92 -2.08
CA THR A 96 -6.69 5.46 -1.98
C THR A 96 -7.73 4.89 -2.95
N GLY A 97 -7.34 3.93 -3.78
CA GLY A 97 -8.25 3.29 -4.72
C GLY A 97 -7.56 2.50 -5.83
N SER A 98 -8.19 2.41 -7.00
CA SER A 98 -7.64 1.61 -8.10
C SER A 98 -6.63 2.38 -8.95
N THR A 99 -5.67 1.65 -9.54
CA THR A 99 -4.66 2.19 -10.46
C THR A 99 -5.29 2.94 -11.64
N LYS A 100 -6.43 2.45 -12.15
CA LYS A 100 -7.18 3.13 -13.22
C LYS A 100 -7.63 4.53 -12.80
N VAL A 101 -8.18 4.68 -11.59
CA VAL A 101 -8.65 5.99 -11.09
C VAL A 101 -7.47 6.89 -10.71
N ALA A 102 -6.41 6.30 -10.14
CA ALA A 102 -5.21 7.03 -9.75
C ALA A 102 -4.55 7.77 -10.92
N LYS A 103 -4.54 7.19 -12.13
CA LYS A 103 -4.03 7.85 -13.34
C LYS A 103 -4.82 9.13 -13.66
N PHE A 104 -6.14 9.15 -13.46
CA PHE A 104 -6.93 10.38 -13.61
C PHE A 104 -6.62 11.41 -12.52
N VAL A 105 -6.45 10.97 -11.28
CA VAL A 105 -6.07 11.85 -10.15
C VAL A 105 -4.71 12.49 -10.41
N ALA A 106 -3.72 11.69 -10.80
CA ALA A 106 -2.37 12.17 -11.12
C ALA A 106 -2.37 13.16 -12.30
N ALA A 107 -3.12 12.87 -13.36
CA ALA A 107 -3.28 13.76 -14.50
C ALA A 107 -3.93 15.11 -14.11
N ALA A 108 -4.92 15.09 -13.21
CA ALA A 108 -5.52 16.32 -12.70
C ALA A 108 -4.54 17.11 -11.81
N ALA A 109 -3.82 16.43 -10.92
CA ALA A 109 -2.81 17.02 -10.04
C ALA A 109 -1.68 17.72 -10.83
N ALA A 110 -1.27 17.13 -11.95
CA ALA A 110 -0.23 17.66 -12.82
C ALA A 110 -0.54 19.06 -13.36
N LYS A 111 -1.82 19.41 -13.58
CA LYS A 111 -2.24 20.74 -14.05
C LYS A 111 -1.84 21.87 -13.09
N HIS A 112 -1.70 21.55 -11.80
CA HIS A 112 -1.34 22.49 -10.74
C HIS A 112 0.03 22.20 -10.11
N LEU A 113 0.77 21.23 -10.67
CA LEU A 113 2.00 20.68 -10.08
C LEU A 113 1.80 20.22 -8.63
N THR A 114 0.61 19.70 -8.33
CA THR A 114 0.25 19.24 -7.00
C THR A 114 0.92 17.88 -6.71
N PRO A 115 1.72 17.76 -5.64
CA PRO A 115 2.24 16.46 -5.22
C PRO A 115 1.12 15.53 -4.76
N THR A 116 1.33 14.22 -4.91
CA THR A 116 0.33 13.21 -4.53
C THR A 116 0.92 12.08 -3.70
N VAL A 117 0.08 11.49 -2.85
CA VAL A 117 0.25 10.13 -2.35
C VAL A 117 -0.86 9.28 -2.95
N LEU A 118 -0.47 8.17 -3.58
CA LEU A 118 -1.38 7.25 -4.25
C LEU A 118 -1.22 5.86 -3.61
N GLU A 119 -2.23 5.43 -2.87
CA GLU A 119 -2.31 4.12 -2.21
C GLU A 119 -3.19 3.19 -3.06
N LEU A 120 -2.58 2.28 -3.82
CA LEU A 120 -3.25 1.47 -4.82
C LEU A 120 -3.24 -0.02 -4.46
N GLY A 121 -3.82 -0.85 -5.31
CA GLY A 121 -3.88 -2.29 -5.14
C GLY A 121 -2.79 -3.02 -5.92
N GLY A 122 -3.07 -4.28 -6.24
CA GLY A 122 -2.22 -5.09 -7.11
C GLY A 122 -2.39 -6.57 -6.83
N GLN A 123 -1.78 -7.40 -7.68
CA GLN A 123 -1.91 -8.86 -7.58
C GLN A 123 -0.84 -9.45 -6.67
N GLY A 124 -0.85 -9.09 -5.38
CA GLY A 124 0.13 -9.56 -4.39
C GLY A 124 0.07 -11.06 -4.12
N PRO A 125 1.17 -11.81 -4.31
CA PRO A 125 1.20 -13.25 -4.05
C PRO A 125 1.51 -13.60 -2.59
N ALA A 126 1.07 -14.78 -2.17
CA ALA A 126 1.72 -15.52 -1.09
C ALA A 126 2.55 -16.66 -1.70
N ILE A 127 3.79 -16.83 -1.24
CA ILE A 127 4.74 -17.84 -1.72
C ILE A 127 4.98 -18.83 -0.57
N VAL A 128 4.53 -20.08 -0.74
CA VAL A 128 4.65 -21.15 0.25
C VAL A 128 5.69 -22.16 -0.25
N THR A 129 6.83 -22.25 0.43
CA THR A 129 7.92 -23.15 0.02
C THR A 129 7.76 -24.55 0.63
N ALA A 130 8.57 -25.51 0.16
CA ALA A 130 8.63 -26.85 0.75
C ALA A 130 9.09 -26.86 2.22
N LYS A 131 9.73 -25.77 2.69
CA LYS A 131 10.20 -25.61 4.08
C LYS A 131 9.22 -24.83 4.96
N ALA A 132 8.02 -24.51 4.47
CA ALA A 132 7.01 -23.82 5.23
C ALA A 132 6.31 -24.73 6.26
N ASP A 133 5.84 -24.13 7.36
CA ASP A 133 4.78 -24.74 8.17
C ASP A 133 3.45 -24.61 7.40
N LEU A 134 3.03 -25.70 6.77
CA LEU A 134 1.88 -25.71 5.87
C LEU A 134 0.56 -25.42 6.58
N ASP A 135 0.42 -25.86 7.84
CA ASP A 135 -0.81 -25.60 8.58
C ASP A 135 -0.93 -24.13 8.95
N LEU A 136 0.17 -23.58 9.47
CA LEU A 136 0.27 -22.16 9.81
C LEU A 136 0.06 -21.26 8.58
N ALA A 137 0.71 -21.60 7.47
CA ALA A 137 0.55 -20.89 6.21
C ALA A 137 -0.90 -20.92 5.71
N ALA A 138 -1.50 -22.10 5.64
CA ALA A 138 -2.88 -22.27 5.20
C ALA A 138 -3.87 -21.49 6.09
N LYS A 139 -3.70 -21.55 7.41
CA LYS A 139 -4.54 -20.83 8.38
C LYS A 139 -4.47 -19.31 8.17
N ARG A 140 -3.26 -18.76 8.10
CA ARG A 140 -3.03 -17.31 7.99
C ARG A 140 -3.48 -16.77 6.63
N ILE A 141 -3.22 -17.51 5.55
CA ILE A 141 -3.69 -17.17 4.21
C ILE A 141 -5.22 -17.20 4.15
N ALA A 142 -5.86 -18.25 4.66
CA ALA A 142 -7.33 -18.32 4.70
C ALA A 142 -7.94 -17.15 5.49
N TYR A 143 -7.43 -16.88 6.69
CA TYR A 143 -7.90 -15.77 7.52
C TYR A 143 -7.85 -14.44 6.76
N ALA A 144 -6.67 -14.10 6.21
CA ALA A 144 -6.48 -12.83 5.52
C ALA A 144 -7.29 -12.72 4.22
N LYS A 145 -7.42 -13.84 3.47
CA LYS A 145 -8.12 -13.88 2.20
C LYS A 145 -9.63 -13.68 2.35
N PHE A 146 -10.21 -14.18 3.44
CA PHE A 146 -11.65 -14.16 3.64
C PHE A 146 -12.10 -13.05 4.59
N LEU A 147 -11.17 -12.37 5.28
CA LEU A 147 -11.44 -11.11 5.97
C LEU A 147 -12.02 -10.08 4.99
N ASN A 148 -13.12 -9.42 5.40
CA ASN A 148 -13.88 -8.48 4.54
C ASN A 148 -14.25 -9.08 3.16
N THR A 149 -14.41 -10.40 3.08
CA THR A 149 -14.69 -11.13 1.84
C THR A 149 -13.63 -10.88 0.77
N GLY A 150 -12.36 -10.72 1.19
CA GLY A 150 -11.20 -10.51 0.32
C GLY A 150 -11.09 -9.11 -0.29
N GLN A 151 -11.96 -8.18 0.09
CA GLN A 151 -11.97 -6.79 -0.41
C GLN A 151 -10.92 -5.94 0.32
N ILE A 152 -9.65 -6.32 0.22
CA ILE A 152 -8.51 -5.68 0.90
C ILE A 152 -7.36 -5.56 -0.11
N CYS A 153 -6.76 -4.38 -0.25
CA CYS A 153 -5.62 -4.16 -1.16
C CYS A 153 -4.37 -4.98 -0.79
N LEU A 154 -4.24 -5.34 0.48
CA LEU A 154 -3.21 -6.22 1.01
C LEU A 154 -3.64 -7.70 1.00
N SER A 155 -4.85 -8.04 0.57
CA SER A 155 -5.27 -9.44 0.50
C SER A 155 -4.31 -10.24 -0.39
N VAL A 156 -4.16 -11.52 -0.08
CA VAL A 156 -3.51 -12.45 -1.00
C VAL A 156 -4.33 -12.52 -2.28
N ASN A 157 -3.77 -12.11 -3.41
CA ASN A 157 -4.46 -12.27 -4.69
C ASN A 157 -4.44 -13.75 -5.10
N HIS A 158 -3.28 -14.38 -5.01
CA HIS A 158 -3.04 -15.77 -5.39
C HIS A 158 -1.91 -16.38 -4.55
N VAL A 159 -1.84 -17.71 -4.51
CA VAL A 159 -0.83 -18.45 -3.76
C VAL A 159 0.03 -19.26 -4.72
N PHE A 160 1.34 -19.06 -4.67
CA PHE A 160 2.31 -20.01 -5.23
C PHE A 160 2.68 -21.02 -4.16
N VAL A 161 2.63 -22.30 -4.49
CA VAL A 161 2.98 -23.38 -3.57
C VAL A 161 3.99 -24.29 -4.25
N ASP A 162 5.04 -24.64 -3.52
CA ASP A 162 6.05 -25.56 -4.01
C ASP A 162 5.41 -26.91 -4.39
N PRO A 163 5.72 -27.48 -5.57
CA PRO A 163 5.12 -28.72 -6.04
C PRO A 163 5.22 -29.89 -5.05
N GLU A 164 6.28 -29.96 -4.24
CA GLU A 164 6.49 -31.05 -3.27
C GLU A 164 5.40 -31.07 -2.17
N VAL A 165 4.90 -29.89 -1.79
CA VAL A 165 3.97 -29.73 -0.65
C VAL A 165 2.58 -29.27 -1.07
N HIS A 166 2.33 -29.11 -2.37
CA HIS A 166 1.09 -28.56 -2.91
C HIS A 166 -0.17 -29.25 -2.36
N ASP A 167 -0.28 -30.56 -2.49
CA ASP A 167 -1.51 -31.28 -2.14
C ASP A 167 -1.75 -31.26 -0.62
N ALA A 168 -0.68 -31.33 0.17
CA ALA A 168 -0.74 -31.22 1.62
C ALA A 168 -1.20 -29.82 2.05
N PHE A 169 -0.65 -28.76 1.44
CA PHE A 169 -1.06 -27.39 1.68
C PHE A 169 -2.53 -27.15 1.29
N VAL A 170 -2.95 -27.56 0.09
CA VAL A 170 -4.34 -27.42 -0.39
C VAL A 170 -5.32 -28.08 0.58
N LYS A 171 -5.00 -29.27 1.09
CA LYS A 171 -5.83 -29.94 2.10
C LYS A 171 -5.98 -29.10 3.38
N ARG A 172 -4.90 -28.47 3.86
CA ARG A 172 -4.98 -27.57 5.03
C ARG A 172 -5.72 -26.28 4.72
N LEU A 173 -5.55 -25.73 3.51
CA LEU A 173 -6.24 -24.53 3.06
C LEU A 173 -7.75 -24.77 3.00
N HIS A 174 -8.21 -25.84 2.35
CA HIS A 174 -9.63 -26.25 2.35
C HIS A 174 -10.18 -26.41 3.76
N TYR A 175 -9.42 -27.05 4.66
CA TYR A 175 -9.82 -27.20 6.06
C TYR A 175 -10.06 -25.84 6.73
N TRP A 176 -9.10 -24.92 6.70
CA TRP A 176 -9.25 -23.62 7.35
C TRP A 176 -10.30 -22.73 6.68
N THR A 177 -10.39 -22.76 5.35
CA THR A 177 -11.46 -22.09 4.60
C THR A 177 -12.82 -22.56 5.09
N GLN A 178 -13.04 -23.87 5.22
CA GLN A 178 -14.29 -24.43 5.73
C GLN A 178 -14.51 -24.08 7.21
N GLN A 179 -13.48 -24.13 8.06
CA GLN A 179 -13.59 -23.78 9.48
C GLN A 179 -13.98 -22.32 9.69
N PHE A 180 -13.42 -21.39 8.92
CA PHE A 180 -13.75 -19.96 9.03
C PHE A 180 -15.08 -19.59 8.38
N SER A 181 -15.60 -20.44 7.50
CA SER A 181 -16.89 -20.23 6.83
C SER A 181 -18.08 -20.89 7.54
N GLY A 182 -17.85 -21.78 8.51
CA GLY A 182 -18.91 -22.53 9.20
C GLY A 182 -19.45 -21.88 10.48
N GLY A 183 -20.71 -22.17 10.82
CA GLY A 183 -21.37 -21.85 12.10
C GLY A 183 -22.29 -20.61 12.08
N GLU A 184 -23.08 -20.40 13.14
CA GLU A 184 -23.97 -19.22 13.29
C GLU A 184 -23.21 -17.87 13.32
N SER A 185 -21.90 -17.91 13.49
CA SER A 185 -20.98 -16.77 13.42
C SER A 185 -20.43 -16.47 12.02
N SER A 186 -20.89 -17.15 10.96
CA SER A 186 -20.37 -17.07 9.58
C SER A 186 -20.79 -15.82 8.80
N HIS A 187 -20.92 -14.65 9.45
CA HIS A 187 -21.34 -13.41 8.79
C HIS A 187 -20.21 -12.84 7.93
N MET A 188 -20.00 -13.45 6.77
CA MET A 188 -19.17 -12.91 5.71
C MET A 188 -19.78 -11.61 5.18
N CYS A 189 -18.93 -10.65 4.84
CA CYS A 189 -19.38 -9.41 4.23
C CYS A 189 -19.94 -9.68 2.82
N LYS A 190 -20.86 -8.82 2.37
CA LYS A 190 -21.27 -8.82 0.96
C LYS A 190 -20.16 -8.25 0.08
N ILE A 191 -20.14 -8.67 -1.18
CA ILE A 191 -19.46 -7.92 -2.24
C ILE A 191 -20.13 -6.55 -2.35
N VAL A 192 -19.32 -5.50 -2.50
CA VAL A 192 -19.77 -4.10 -2.36
C VAL A 192 -20.96 -3.72 -3.24
N ASN A 193 -21.10 -4.34 -4.42
CA ASN A 193 -22.24 -4.16 -5.33
C ASN A 193 -22.32 -5.27 -6.37
N GLU A 194 -23.43 -5.29 -7.10
CA GLU A 194 -23.75 -6.22 -8.20
C GLU A 194 -22.65 -6.27 -9.26
N ARG A 195 -22.17 -5.11 -9.74
CA ARG A 195 -21.10 -5.07 -10.73
C ARG A 195 -19.83 -5.82 -10.31
N ASN A 196 -19.40 -5.69 -9.05
CA ASN A 196 -18.22 -6.41 -8.56
C ASN A 196 -18.52 -7.89 -8.33
N PHE A 197 -19.76 -8.22 -7.94
CA PHE A 197 -20.21 -9.60 -7.81
C PHE A 197 -20.18 -10.30 -9.18
N GLU A 198 -20.84 -9.73 -10.20
CA GLU A 198 -20.86 -10.25 -11.57
C GLU A 198 -19.46 -10.42 -12.15
N ARG A 199 -18.58 -9.42 -11.95
CA ARG A 199 -17.18 -9.49 -12.37
C ARG A 199 -16.47 -10.70 -11.76
N LEU A 200 -16.58 -10.89 -10.45
CA LEU A 200 -15.95 -12.01 -9.75
C LEU A 200 -16.53 -13.36 -10.16
N SER A 201 -17.85 -13.44 -10.30
CA SER A 201 -18.54 -14.65 -10.77
C SER A 201 -18.11 -15.01 -12.20
N GLY A 202 -18.05 -14.04 -13.11
CA GLY A 202 -17.59 -14.27 -14.49
C GLY A 202 -16.15 -14.78 -14.55
N LEU A 203 -15.23 -14.18 -13.77
CA LEU A 203 -13.85 -14.69 -13.68
C LEU A 203 -13.80 -16.13 -13.16
N LEU A 204 -14.67 -16.48 -12.20
CA LEU A 204 -14.76 -17.84 -11.66
C LEU A 204 -15.39 -18.83 -12.64
N GLU A 205 -16.35 -18.42 -13.44
CA GLU A 205 -16.97 -19.26 -14.49
C GLU A 205 -16.01 -19.56 -15.63
N GLU A 206 -15.13 -18.62 -15.97
CA GLU A 206 -14.13 -18.75 -17.04
C GLU A 206 -12.88 -19.56 -16.61
N THR A 207 -12.71 -19.83 -15.33
CA THR A 207 -11.51 -20.52 -14.84
C THR A 207 -11.44 -21.95 -15.34
N SER A 208 -10.23 -22.39 -15.69
CA SER A 208 -9.95 -23.79 -16.01
C SER A 208 -9.58 -24.62 -14.78
N GLY A 209 -9.42 -23.97 -13.63
CA GLY A 209 -9.00 -24.59 -12.38
C GLY A 209 -10.10 -25.43 -11.72
N LYS A 210 -9.69 -26.27 -10.76
CA LYS A 210 -10.62 -27.05 -9.95
C LYS A 210 -11.11 -26.23 -8.76
N VAL A 211 -12.41 -26.05 -8.69
CA VAL A 211 -13.07 -25.18 -7.71
C VAL A 211 -13.47 -25.97 -6.47
N PHE A 212 -13.10 -25.46 -5.30
CA PHE A 212 -13.63 -25.83 -3.99
C PHE A 212 -14.34 -24.62 -3.38
N GLN A 213 -15.63 -24.74 -3.08
CA GLN A 213 -16.40 -23.70 -2.39
C GLN A 213 -16.76 -24.18 -0.99
N ALA A 214 -16.47 -23.35 0.01
CA ALA A 214 -16.93 -23.61 1.36
C ALA A 214 -18.45 -23.44 1.44
N SER A 215 -19.07 -24.13 2.39
CA SER A 215 -20.48 -23.91 2.70
C SER A 215 -20.71 -22.50 3.25
N GLY A 216 -21.85 -21.90 2.90
CA GLY A 216 -22.46 -20.86 3.75
C GLY A 216 -22.38 -19.42 3.25
N ASN A 217 -22.91 -19.14 2.06
CA ASN A 217 -23.30 -17.78 1.67
C ASN A 217 -24.37 -17.83 0.57
N GLU A 218 -25.63 -17.66 0.96
CA GLU A 218 -26.74 -17.49 0.01
C GLU A 218 -27.31 -16.08 0.17
N GLY A 219 -27.50 -15.39 -0.95
CA GLY A 219 -28.10 -14.06 -0.95
C GLY A 219 -27.48 -13.13 -1.99
N GLU A 220 -28.12 -11.98 -2.15
CA GLU A 220 -27.70 -10.96 -3.10
C GLU A 220 -26.28 -10.46 -2.78
N ASN A 221 -25.41 -10.44 -3.80
CA ASN A 221 -24.02 -10.01 -3.73
C ASN A 221 -23.17 -10.81 -2.72
N MET A 222 -23.49 -12.09 -2.49
CA MET A 222 -22.72 -12.96 -1.59
C MET A 222 -21.96 -14.03 -2.40
N LEU A 223 -20.64 -14.09 -2.20
CA LEU A 223 -19.80 -15.16 -2.76
C LEU A 223 -19.23 -16.02 -1.63
N SER A 224 -19.35 -17.33 -1.77
CA SER A 224 -18.73 -18.28 -0.86
C SER A 224 -17.20 -18.20 -0.94
N PRO A 225 -16.49 -18.31 0.20
CA PRO A 225 -15.05 -18.54 0.21
C PRO A 225 -14.66 -19.69 -0.72
N THR A 226 -13.90 -19.36 -1.75
CA THR A 226 -13.60 -20.25 -2.87
C THR A 226 -12.09 -20.41 -2.99
N VAL A 227 -11.63 -21.66 -3.06
CA VAL A 227 -10.25 -22.02 -3.38
C VAL A 227 -10.26 -22.65 -4.77
N VAL A 228 -9.36 -22.21 -5.65
CA VAL A 228 -9.26 -22.75 -7.02
C VAL A 228 -7.85 -23.29 -7.21
N THR A 229 -7.75 -24.60 -7.41
CA THR A 229 -6.45 -25.30 -7.61
C THR A 229 -6.22 -25.63 -9.08
N ASP A 230 -5.01 -26.06 -9.43
CA ASP A 230 -4.61 -26.35 -10.82
C ASP A 230 -4.78 -25.11 -11.74
N VAL A 231 -4.60 -23.91 -11.17
CA VAL A 231 -4.71 -22.64 -11.89
C VAL A 231 -3.46 -22.43 -12.74
N SER A 232 -3.65 -22.19 -14.03
CA SER A 232 -2.56 -21.82 -14.94
C SER A 232 -2.23 -20.33 -14.83
N ILE A 233 -1.04 -19.92 -15.28
CA ILE A 233 -0.65 -18.51 -15.17
C ILE A 233 -1.44 -17.57 -16.09
N ASN A 234 -2.08 -18.12 -17.12
CA ASN A 234 -2.91 -17.39 -18.07
C ASN A 234 -4.41 -17.52 -17.75
N ASP A 235 -4.76 -18.03 -16.58
CA ASP A 235 -6.15 -18.22 -16.15
C ASP A 235 -6.84 -16.88 -15.88
N SER A 236 -8.16 -16.82 -16.09
CA SER A 236 -8.99 -15.63 -15.88
C SER A 236 -8.77 -15.01 -14.50
N LEU A 237 -8.60 -15.83 -13.46
CA LEU A 237 -8.40 -15.42 -12.08
C LEU A 237 -7.09 -14.64 -11.83
N LEU A 238 -6.16 -14.65 -12.79
CA LEU A 238 -4.90 -13.92 -12.73
C LEU A 238 -4.83 -12.76 -13.75
N SER A 239 -5.93 -12.47 -14.45
CA SER A 239 -5.99 -11.35 -15.41
C SER A 239 -6.06 -9.97 -14.74
N GLU A 240 -6.58 -9.90 -13.51
CA GLU A 240 -6.70 -8.66 -12.73
C GLU A 240 -6.66 -8.91 -11.22
N GLU A 241 -6.66 -7.84 -10.42
CA GLU A 241 -6.82 -7.92 -8.97
C GLU A 241 -8.23 -8.43 -8.62
N LEU A 242 -8.30 -9.52 -7.87
CA LEU A 242 -9.56 -10.17 -7.55
C LEU A 242 -10.41 -9.30 -6.63
N PHE A 243 -9.82 -8.83 -5.53
CA PHE A 243 -10.54 -8.02 -4.52
C PHE A 243 -11.84 -8.71 -4.04
N GLY A 244 -11.76 -10.01 -3.81
CA GLY A 244 -12.88 -10.89 -3.52
C GLY A 244 -12.44 -12.23 -2.91
N PRO A 245 -13.39 -13.10 -2.51
CA PRO A 245 -13.15 -14.28 -1.70
C PRO A 245 -12.76 -15.51 -2.55
N ILE A 246 -12.00 -15.31 -3.62
CA ILE A 246 -11.52 -16.36 -4.53
C ILE A 246 -10.01 -16.48 -4.39
N CYS A 247 -9.50 -17.65 -4.02
CA CYS A 247 -8.09 -17.91 -3.75
C CYS A 247 -7.50 -18.90 -4.78
N PRO A 248 -6.89 -18.40 -5.88
CA PRO A 248 -6.16 -19.23 -6.82
C PRO A 248 -4.89 -19.81 -6.19
N VAL A 249 -4.62 -21.08 -6.44
CA VAL A 249 -3.43 -21.81 -5.99
C VAL A 249 -2.69 -22.38 -7.19
N ILE A 250 -1.43 -21.98 -7.35
CA ILE A 250 -0.56 -22.31 -8.48
C ILE A 250 0.63 -23.12 -7.99
N LYS A 251 0.95 -24.23 -8.67
CA LYS A 251 2.16 -25.01 -8.44
C LYS A 251 3.38 -24.28 -9.01
N ALA A 252 4.28 -23.83 -8.15
CA ALA A 252 5.50 -23.14 -8.57
C ALA A 252 6.56 -23.20 -7.46
N THR A 253 7.82 -23.42 -7.81
CA THR A 253 8.92 -23.21 -6.85
C THR A 253 9.00 -21.74 -6.47
N TYR A 254 9.63 -21.41 -5.33
CA TYR A 254 9.79 -20.00 -4.94
C TYR A 254 10.56 -19.17 -5.98
N LYS A 255 11.50 -19.78 -6.72
CA LYS A 255 12.22 -19.11 -7.81
C LYS A 255 11.31 -18.82 -9.00
N ASP A 256 10.40 -19.72 -9.33
CA ASP A 256 9.45 -19.54 -10.41
C ASP A 256 8.40 -18.50 -10.02
N ALA A 257 7.91 -18.56 -8.77
CA ALA A 257 7.03 -17.56 -8.19
C ALA A 257 7.63 -16.16 -8.23
N VAL A 258 8.92 -16.00 -7.89
CA VAL A 258 9.65 -14.73 -8.02
C VAL A 258 9.69 -14.26 -9.48
N ARG A 259 10.07 -15.13 -10.43
CA ARG A 259 10.11 -14.76 -11.86
C ARG A 259 8.75 -14.32 -12.36
N GLN A 260 7.70 -15.01 -11.93
CA GLN A 260 6.34 -14.69 -12.32
C GLN A 260 5.81 -13.41 -11.66
N THR A 261 6.17 -13.16 -10.41
CA THR A 261 5.82 -11.91 -9.74
C THR A 261 6.46 -10.72 -10.44
N ASN A 262 7.73 -10.87 -10.86
CA ASN A 262 8.48 -9.82 -11.55
C ASN A 262 8.05 -9.57 -13.00
N SER A 263 7.30 -10.48 -13.62
CA SER A 263 6.77 -10.26 -14.98
C SER A 263 5.51 -9.39 -14.99
N GLY A 264 4.88 -9.19 -13.82
CA GLY A 264 3.71 -8.34 -13.64
C GLY A 264 4.04 -6.98 -13.00
N PRO A 265 3.00 -6.15 -12.81
CA PRO A 265 3.12 -4.90 -12.07
C PRO A 265 3.55 -5.13 -10.61
N HIS A 266 4.30 -4.19 -10.03
CA HIS A 266 4.73 -4.29 -8.63
C HIS A 266 3.52 -4.29 -7.67
N PRO A 267 3.35 -5.34 -6.84
CA PRO A 267 2.22 -5.42 -5.92
C PRO A 267 2.43 -4.57 -4.67
N LEU A 268 1.33 -4.24 -3.98
CA LEU A 268 1.40 -3.56 -2.70
C LEU A 268 2.06 -4.43 -1.62
N ALA A 269 1.81 -5.74 -1.65
CA ALA A 269 2.37 -6.68 -0.69
C ALA A 269 2.82 -7.99 -1.34
N ILE A 270 3.89 -8.56 -0.79
CA ILE A 270 4.31 -9.95 -1.02
C ILE A 270 4.35 -10.67 0.32
N TYR A 271 3.97 -11.94 0.33
CA TYR A 271 4.04 -12.79 1.52
C TYR A 271 4.90 -14.02 1.23
N VAL A 272 5.81 -14.37 2.14
CA VAL A 272 6.65 -15.57 2.00
C VAL A 272 6.54 -16.44 3.23
N PHE A 273 6.19 -17.71 3.05
CA PHE A 273 6.15 -18.73 4.08
C PHE A 273 7.29 -19.71 3.87
N SER A 274 8.25 -19.72 4.79
CA SER A 274 9.40 -20.64 4.80
C SER A 274 10.09 -20.58 6.17
N SER A 275 10.76 -21.68 6.55
CA SER A 275 11.72 -21.70 7.65
C SER A 275 13.18 -21.53 7.19
N ASP A 276 13.45 -21.60 5.89
CA ASP A 276 14.79 -21.44 5.31
C ASP A 276 15.07 -19.97 4.97
N ARG A 277 16.12 -19.42 5.61
CA ARG A 277 16.54 -18.03 5.41
C ARG A 277 17.06 -17.75 4.00
N THR A 278 17.61 -18.75 3.32
CA THR A 278 18.09 -18.62 1.94
C THR A 278 16.93 -18.36 0.99
N GLU A 279 15.82 -19.08 1.15
CA GLU A 279 14.61 -18.90 0.34
C GLU A 279 13.97 -17.54 0.61
N ILE A 280 13.84 -17.18 1.89
CA ILE A 280 13.30 -15.87 2.31
C ILE A 280 14.14 -14.73 1.72
N ASN A 281 15.46 -14.77 1.91
CA ASN A 281 16.36 -13.73 1.43
C ASN A 281 16.33 -13.64 -0.11
N TYR A 282 16.22 -14.77 -0.81
CA TYR A 282 16.07 -14.77 -2.25
C TYR A 282 14.82 -14.01 -2.70
N VAL A 283 13.66 -14.25 -2.07
CA VAL A 283 12.42 -13.51 -2.37
C VAL A 283 12.60 -12.02 -2.10
N LEU A 284 13.15 -11.65 -0.94
CA LEU A 284 13.35 -10.25 -0.55
C LEU A 284 14.30 -9.51 -1.50
N GLN A 285 15.40 -10.14 -1.91
CA GLN A 285 16.43 -9.53 -2.76
C GLN A 285 16.05 -9.53 -4.24
N SER A 286 15.12 -10.39 -4.65
CA SER A 286 14.78 -10.60 -6.05
C SER A 286 13.38 -10.09 -6.42
N THR A 287 12.67 -9.39 -5.53
CA THR A 287 11.36 -8.80 -5.81
C THR A 287 11.26 -7.36 -5.30
N ILE A 288 10.31 -6.60 -5.83
CA ILE A 288 9.98 -5.25 -5.37
C ILE A 288 8.47 -5.20 -5.10
N SER A 289 8.09 -4.68 -3.93
CA SER A 289 6.70 -4.45 -3.50
C SER A 289 6.63 -3.31 -2.49
N GLY A 290 5.42 -2.86 -2.15
CA GLY A 290 5.24 -1.86 -1.09
C GLY A 290 5.71 -2.35 0.29
N GLY A 291 5.39 -3.59 0.63
CA GLY A 291 5.84 -4.25 1.87
C GLY A 291 5.86 -5.77 1.78
N VAL A 292 6.63 -6.40 2.67
CA VAL A 292 6.71 -7.87 2.76
C VAL A 292 6.43 -8.32 4.18
N THR A 293 5.62 -9.37 4.34
CA THR A 293 5.51 -10.10 5.60
C THR A 293 6.05 -11.52 5.42
N ILE A 294 6.92 -11.95 6.35
CA ILE A 294 7.47 -13.30 6.40
C ILE A 294 6.64 -14.12 7.40
N ASN A 295 6.19 -15.30 6.97
CA ASN A 295 5.38 -16.25 7.72
C ASN A 295 4.04 -15.71 8.25
N ASP A 296 3.56 -14.57 7.76
CA ASP A 296 2.25 -14.02 8.09
C ASP A 296 1.70 -13.16 6.93
N VAL A 297 0.48 -12.67 7.05
CA VAL A 297 -0.20 -11.82 6.05
C VAL A 297 -0.71 -10.56 6.72
N LEU A 298 -0.79 -9.43 5.99
CA LEU A 298 -1.27 -8.11 6.45
C LEU A 298 -0.42 -7.41 7.52
N MET A 299 0.35 -8.13 8.34
CA MET A 299 0.91 -7.61 9.59
C MET A 299 1.85 -6.39 9.42
N HIS A 300 2.57 -6.26 8.30
CA HIS A 300 3.46 -5.11 8.08
C HIS A 300 2.70 -3.77 8.04
N TYR A 301 1.41 -3.76 7.67
CA TYR A 301 0.55 -2.56 7.74
C TYR A 301 0.46 -1.98 9.15
N GLY A 302 0.48 -2.84 10.17
CA GLY A 302 0.26 -2.44 11.56
C GLY A 302 1.53 -2.04 12.32
N VAL A 303 2.71 -2.05 11.68
CA VAL A 303 3.99 -1.80 12.36
C VAL A 303 4.10 -0.33 12.76
N PRO A 304 4.11 0.01 14.07
CA PRO A 304 4.15 1.39 14.49
C PRO A 304 5.43 2.09 14.02
N GLY A 305 5.26 3.22 13.34
CA GLY A 305 6.38 4.05 12.89
C GLY A 305 7.05 3.58 11.60
N ALA A 306 6.63 2.47 10.99
CA ALA A 306 7.04 2.10 9.64
C ALA A 306 6.27 2.93 8.59
N PRO A 307 6.84 3.16 7.38
CA PRO A 307 6.09 3.69 6.26
C PRO A 307 5.15 2.62 5.71
N PHE A 308 3.96 3.03 5.30
CA PHE A 308 3.07 2.22 4.49
C PHE A 308 2.81 2.94 3.16
N GLY A 309 2.98 2.23 2.05
CA GLY A 309 2.76 2.75 0.71
C GLY A 309 3.23 1.77 -0.36
N GLY A 310 2.77 1.98 -1.59
CA GLY A 310 3.14 1.16 -2.75
C GLY A 310 4.39 1.65 -3.50
N VAL A 311 4.69 0.94 -4.58
CA VAL A 311 5.74 1.29 -5.54
C VAL A 311 5.28 0.94 -6.95
N GLY A 312 5.50 1.84 -7.91
CA GLY A 312 5.02 1.66 -9.28
C GLY A 312 3.50 1.61 -9.35
N ASP A 313 2.95 0.55 -9.94
CA ASP A 313 1.50 0.40 -10.16
C ASP A 313 0.68 0.22 -8.87
N SER A 314 1.32 -0.19 -7.78
CA SER A 314 0.70 -0.27 -6.44
C SER A 314 0.71 1.05 -5.67
N GLY A 315 1.39 2.08 -6.17
CA GLY A 315 1.33 3.40 -5.57
C GLY A 315 2.63 4.20 -5.61
N GLN A 316 2.54 5.39 -5.03
CA GLN A 316 3.68 6.27 -4.80
C GLN A 316 3.46 7.11 -3.54
N GLY A 317 4.57 7.39 -2.84
CA GLY A 317 4.53 8.04 -1.54
C GLY A 317 4.20 7.05 -0.42
N TYR A 318 4.27 7.55 0.81
CA TYR A 318 4.06 6.74 2.01
C TYR A 318 3.29 7.57 3.04
N TYR A 319 2.52 6.88 3.87
CA TYR A 319 1.95 7.46 5.08
C TYR A 319 2.14 6.54 6.28
N HIS A 320 1.38 6.80 7.35
CA HIS A 320 1.52 6.27 8.73
C HIS A 320 2.56 6.99 9.59
N GLY A 321 2.22 7.20 10.86
CA GLY A 321 3.08 7.80 11.87
C GLY A 321 3.84 9.03 11.37
N LYS A 322 5.16 9.01 11.52
CA LYS A 322 6.06 10.08 11.06
C LYS A 322 6.00 10.29 9.54
N TYR A 323 5.86 9.22 8.75
CA TYR A 323 5.80 9.31 7.30
C TYR A 323 4.52 9.99 6.83
N GLY A 324 3.39 9.72 7.49
CA GLY A 324 2.14 10.45 7.28
C GLY A 324 2.29 11.94 7.57
N PHE A 325 2.90 12.32 8.70
CA PHE A 325 3.19 13.73 8.97
C PHE A 325 4.08 14.34 7.87
N MET A 326 5.12 13.63 7.41
CA MET A 326 6.02 14.13 6.37
C MET A 326 5.35 14.26 5.01
N ALA A 327 4.41 13.38 4.66
CA ALA A 327 3.67 13.44 3.40
C ALA A 327 2.91 14.77 3.22
N PHE A 328 2.46 15.36 4.34
CA PHE A 328 1.72 16.62 4.35
C PHE A 328 2.56 17.83 4.81
N THR A 329 3.89 17.70 4.87
CA THR A 329 4.80 18.74 5.39
C THR A 329 5.88 19.12 4.36
N HIS A 330 6.07 20.42 4.13
CA HIS A 330 7.27 20.93 3.48
C HIS A 330 8.44 21.04 4.46
N GLN A 331 9.60 20.50 4.09
CA GLN A 331 10.83 20.60 4.86
C GLN A 331 11.69 21.77 4.34
N ARG A 332 11.51 22.94 4.96
CA ARG A 332 12.18 24.18 4.57
C ARG A 332 13.56 24.29 5.21
N THR A 333 14.61 24.21 4.40
CA THR A 333 15.98 24.49 4.85
C THR A 333 16.19 26.00 5.02
N ILE A 334 16.63 26.40 6.20
CA ILE A 334 16.99 27.78 6.54
C ILE A 334 18.47 27.79 6.90
N LEU A 335 19.23 28.68 6.27
CA LEU A 335 20.64 28.89 6.53
C LEU A 335 20.90 30.36 6.83
N GLU A 336 21.34 30.65 8.05
CA GLU A 336 21.84 31.97 8.44
C GLU A 336 23.36 31.95 8.33
N MET A 337 23.91 32.68 7.35
CA MET A 337 25.35 32.80 7.13
C MET A 337 25.89 34.00 7.93
N PRO A 338 26.81 33.78 8.88
CA PRO A 338 27.48 34.89 9.55
C PRO A 338 28.29 35.72 8.56
N THR A 339 28.23 37.05 8.68
CA THR A 339 28.91 38.00 7.77
C THR A 339 30.43 37.83 7.76
N TRP A 340 31.04 37.41 8.87
CA TRP A 340 32.48 37.14 8.95
C TRP A 340 32.91 35.98 8.03
N MET A 341 32.01 35.05 7.71
CA MET A 341 32.29 33.92 6.82
C MET A 341 32.43 34.35 5.36
N ASP A 342 31.97 35.55 5.01
CA ASP A 342 32.09 36.07 3.64
C ASP A 342 33.55 36.22 3.19
N LYS A 343 34.42 36.67 4.11
CA LYS A 343 35.87 36.77 3.87
C LYS A 343 36.50 35.40 3.61
N LEU A 344 36.06 34.36 4.32
CA LEU A 344 36.55 33.00 4.13
C LEU A 344 36.03 32.35 2.85
N MET A 345 34.91 32.86 2.32
CA MET A 345 34.31 32.43 1.07
C MET A 345 34.68 33.32 -0.12
N ALA A 346 35.68 34.20 0.02
CA ALA A 346 36.04 35.16 -1.03
C ALA A 346 36.38 34.48 -2.37
N PHE A 347 36.84 33.22 -2.34
CA PHE A 347 37.09 32.40 -3.53
C PHE A 347 35.84 32.19 -4.42
N ARG A 348 34.63 32.43 -3.89
CA ARG A 348 33.38 32.34 -4.65
C ARG A 348 33.10 33.52 -5.57
N TYR A 349 33.88 34.59 -5.42
CA TYR A 349 33.73 35.82 -6.18
C TYR A 349 34.66 35.83 -7.41
N PRO A 350 34.29 36.56 -8.48
CA PRO A 350 35.17 36.78 -9.62
C PRO A 350 36.50 37.45 -9.24
N PRO A 351 37.59 37.19 -9.99
CA PRO A 351 37.64 36.29 -11.14
C PRO A 351 37.64 34.82 -10.70
N PHE A 352 36.87 33.99 -11.41
CA PHE A 352 36.80 32.56 -11.12
C PHE A 352 38.09 31.87 -11.56
N ASP A 353 38.86 31.36 -10.60
CA ASP A 353 40.11 30.62 -10.84
C ASP A 353 39.87 29.12 -10.60
N MET A 354 40.26 28.29 -11.56
CA MET A 354 40.20 26.83 -11.47
C MET A 354 41.01 26.27 -10.30
N LYS A 355 42.02 27.00 -9.80
CA LYS A 355 42.76 26.61 -8.58
C LYS A 355 41.88 26.57 -7.33
N ASN A 356 40.77 27.32 -7.31
CA ASN A 356 39.85 27.39 -6.19
C ASN A 356 38.67 26.42 -6.29
N THR A 357 38.59 25.61 -7.34
CA THR A 357 37.46 24.68 -7.60
C THR A 357 37.23 23.69 -6.44
N SER A 358 38.31 23.27 -5.76
CA SER A 358 38.21 22.39 -4.58
C SER A 358 37.48 23.01 -3.39
N ASN A 359 37.47 24.34 -3.28
CA ASN A 359 36.77 25.07 -2.22
C ASN A 359 35.25 25.16 -2.47
N PHE A 360 34.80 24.97 -3.71
CA PHE A 360 33.38 24.89 -4.07
C PHE A 360 32.79 23.48 -3.90
N MET A 361 33.64 22.45 -3.81
CA MET A 361 33.18 21.08 -3.66
C MET A 361 32.67 20.84 -2.24
N VAL A 362 31.34 20.76 -2.10
CA VAL A 362 30.75 20.13 -0.92
C VAL A 362 31.12 18.66 -0.98
N LYS A 363 31.92 18.19 -0.02
CA LYS A 363 32.10 16.75 0.19
C LYS A 363 30.74 16.15 0.52
N ASN A 364 30.07 15.62 -0.49
CA ASN A 364 28.83 14.90 -0.34
C ASN A 364 29.17 13.49 0.15
N ASN A 365 29.55 13.39 1.43
CA ASN A 365 29.61 12.10 2.09
C ASN A 365 28.15 11.67 2.25
N LEU A 366 27.69 10.80 1.36
CA LEU A 366 26.31 10.33 1.31
C LEU A 366 25.82 9.65 2.60
N GLY A 367 26.69 9.49 3.60
CA GLY A 367 26.42 8.71 4.81
C GLY A 367 26.41 7.21 4.54
N PHE A 368 26.15 6.81 3.29
CA PHE A 368 26.23 5.44 2.85
C PHE A 368 27.68 4.96 2.77
N ARG A 369 27.97 3.81 3.40
CA ARG A 369 29.25 3.14 3.21
C ARG A 369 29.23 2.47 1.84
N ARG A 370 30.33 2.58 1.09
CA ARG A 370 30.48 1.80 -0.14
C ARG A 370 30.47 0.31 0.23
N GLY A 371 29.47 -0.43 -0.24
CA GLY A 371 29.24 -1.83 0.14
C GLY A 371 28.23 -2.03 1.29
N GLU A 372 27.57 -0.96 1.74
CA GLU A 372 26.45 -1.06 2.69
C GLU A 372 25.31 -1.87 2.07
N THR A 373 24.92 -2.96 2.74
CA THR A 373 23.88 -3.86 2.26
C THR A 373 22.53 -3.49 2.86
N MET A 374 21.44 -4.11 2.40
CA MET A 374 20.11 -3.88 3.00
C MET A 374 20.07 -4.30 4.47
N GLU A 375 20.89 -5.28 4.85
CA GLU A 375 21.06 -5.75 6.24
C GLU A 375 21.74 -4.71 7.14
N ASP A 376 22.47 -3.75 6.58
CA ASP A 376 23.09 -2.65 7.34
C ASP A 376 22.09 -1.53 7.66
N GLN A 377 20.91 -1.52 7.03
CA GLN A 377 19.88 -0.47 7.11
C GLN A 377 18.75 -0.81 8.11
N VAL A 378 19.05 -1.57 9.17
CA VAL A 378 18.04 -1.99 10.17
C VAL A 378 17.70 -0.84 11.13
N VAL A 379 16.43 -0.46 11.16
CA VAL A 379 15.87 0.44 12.18
C VAL A 379 15.32 -0.40 13.33
N GLY A 380 15.79 -0.15 14.56
CA GLY A 380 15.24 -0.77 15.78
C GLY A 380 16.04 -1.91 16.42
N GLY A 381 17.24 -2.23 15.91
CA GLY A 381 18.15 -3.15 16.61
C GLY A 381 18.85 -2.45 17.77
N SER A 382 18.57 -2.86 19.01
CA SER A 382 19.45 -2.54 20.14
C SER A 382 20.82 -3.13 19.85
N ARG A 383 21.83 -2.26 19.68
CA ARG A 383 23.22 -2.71 19.80
C ARG A 383 23.43 -3.02 21.29
N SER A 384 23.39 -4.30 21.65
CA SER A 384 24.00 -4.80 22.88
C SER A 384 25.51 -4.78 22.74
#